data_AF-A0A4Q2Z930-F1
#
_entry.id   AF-A0A4Q2Z930-F1
#
_cell.length_a   1.000
_cell.length_b   1.000
_cell.length_c   1.000
_cell.angle_alpha   90.00
_cell.angle_beta   90.00
_cell.angle_gamma   90.00
#
_symmetry.space_group_name_H-M   'P 1'
#
loop_
_entity.id
_entity.type
_entity.pdbx_description
1 polymer ?
#
loop_
_entity_poly.entity_id
_entity_poly.type
_entity_poly.pdbx_seq_one_letter_code
_entity_poly.pdbx_strand_id
1 'polypeptide(L)'
;MIRTGISTLALAAMLAFSPAYAQEAAPTAAEAQAFIDRVQAEYTAFNLNASRVAWINATYITDDTDALAAEYGARGTEMAVKFALEAAKYQKAAGLSAEQQRQLTMLRGAITLPAPTKPGAAQELSEVATKIGSMYGKGKGTLNGKPVNGSDIEAAMGESRNPEELKEMWVSWHDNVGAPMRGDYAKMVGIANEGAKELGFADTGAMWRSNYDMAPADFVKLTDGIWNDLKPLYTALHTYVRAKLNAKYGDAVQAKSGPIRADLLGNMWAQEWGNIYDVVAPPGAGDLGFDVGQLLTAKSYDWKK
;
A
#
# COMPACT_ATOMS: atom_id res chain seq x y z
N MET A 1 35.66 74.80 21.07
CA MET A 1 34.51 74.06 20.50
C MET A 1 35.00 72.66 20.13
N ILE A 2 34.98 71.78 21.12
CA ILE A 2 35.41 70.38 21.04
C ILE A 2 34.17 69.60 21.48
N ARG A 3 33.34 69.11 20.54
CA ARG A 3 32.20 68.20 20.80
C ARG A 3 31.40 67.88 19.52
N THR A 4 32.05 67.42 18.45
CA THR A 4 31.34 66.86 17.28
C THR A 4 32.11 65.79 16.49
N GLY A 5 33.31 65.38 16.93
CA GLY A 5 34.17 64.47 16.15
C GLY A 5 34.12 62.98 16.51
N ILE A 6 33.35 62.57 17.53
CA ILE A 6 33.42 61.19 18.06
C ILE A 6 32.23 60.32 17.59
N SER A 7 31.16 60.91 17.06
CA SER A 7 29.93 60.16 16.71
C SER A 7 29.90 59.56 15.31
N THR A 8 30.82 59.93 14.41
CA THR A 8 30.86 59.35 13.05
C THR A 8 31.79 58.13 12.92
N LEU A 9 32.79 57.99 13.80
CA LEU A 9 33.66 56.80 13.82
C LEU A 9 33.03 55.58 14.51
N ALA A 10 32.09 55.79 15.43
CA ALA A 10 31.38 54.70 16.10
C ALA A 10 30.31 54.03 15.22
N LEU A 11 29.75 54.75 14.23
CA LEU A 11 28.73 54.21 13.32
C LEU A 11 29.34 53.44 12.13
N ALA A 12 30.58 53.75 11.74
CA ALA A 12 31.29 53.01 10.71
C ALA A 12 31.84 51.66 11.20
N ALA A 13 32.08 51.51 12.51
CA ALA A 13 32.58 50.26 13.10
C ALA A 13 31.48 49.21 13.33
N MET A 14 30.19 49.59 13.35
CA MET A 14 29.08 48.64 13.55
C MET A 14 28.52 48.04 12.26
N LEU A 15 28.92 48.54 11.07
CA LEU A 15 28.54 47.93 9.78
C LEU A 15 29.54 46.88 9.29
N ALA A 16 30.70 46.73 9.94
CA ALA A 16 31.74 45.77 9.56
C ALA A 16 31.56 44.35 10.16
N PHE A 17 30.58 44.17 11.04
CA PHE A 17 30.23 42.87 11.64
C PHE A 17 28.77 42.52 11.38
N SER A 18 28.36 42.53 10.10
CA SER A 18 27.27 41.64 9.72
C SER A 18 27.82 40.22 9.86
N PRO A 19 27.25 39.33 10.70
CA PRO A 19 27.61 37.93 10.62
C PRO A 19 27.34 37.52 9.18
N ALA A 20 28.38 37.18 8.43
CA ALA A 20 28.23 36.46 7.20
C ALA A 20 27.49 35.18 7.61
N TYR A 21 26.18 35.15 7.42
CA TYR A 21 25.44 33.89 7.41
C TYR A 21 26.17 33.07 6.36
N ALA A 22 26.97 32.10 6.81
CA ALA A 22 27.61 31.15 5.93
C ALA A 22 26.47 30.54 5.13
N GLN A 23 26.38 30.92 3.86
CA GLN A 23 25.46 30.30 2.95
C GLN A 23 25.92 28.85 2.87
N GLU A 24 25.16 27.96 3.51
CA GLU A 24 25.48 26.54 3.62
C GLU A 24 25.81 26.06 2.21
N ALA A 25 27.07 25.69 1.99
CA ALA A 25 27.55 25.32 0.67
C ALA A 25 26.70 24.15 0.16
N ALA A 26 26.34 24.18 -1.13
CA ALA A 26 25.59 23.07 -1.71
C ALA A 26 26.38 21.76 -1.52
N PRO A 27 25.72 20.65 -1.15
CA PRO A 27 26.41 19.38 -0.94
C PRO A 27 27.17 18.94 -2.19
N THR A 28 28.23 18.17 -2.00
CA THR A 28 29.05 17.59 -3.07
C THR A 28 28.64 16.16 -3.39
N ALA A 29 29.02 15.66 -4.57
CA ALA A 29 28.80 14.26 -4.93
C ALA A 29 29.51 13.26 -3.99
N ALA A 30 30.63 13.66 -3.38
CA ALA A 30 31.34 12.83 -2.40
C ALA A 30 30.56 12.74 -1.07
N GLU A 31 29.99 13.86 -0.60
CA GLU A 31 29.12 13.86 0.58
C GLU A 31 27.82 13.08 0.33
N ALA A 32 27.27 13.16 -0.89
CA ALA A 32 26.13 12.35 -1.29
C ALA A 32 26.45 10.85 -1.27
N GLN A 33 27.65 10.44 -1.72
CA GLN A 33 28.08 9.05 -1.63
C GLN A 33 28.20 8.59 -0.18
N ALA A 34 28.87 9.37 0.67
CA ALA A 34 29.02 9.05 2.09
C ALA A 34 27.65 8.92 2.79
N PHE A 35 26.68 9.75 2.40
CA PHE A 35 25.30 9.62 2.86
C PHE A 35 24.66 8.31 2.40
N ILE A 36 24.76 7.97 1.12
CA ILE A 36 24.20 6.72 0.56
C ILE A 36 24.79 5.50 1.28
N ASP A 37 26.11 5.46 1.46
CA ASP A 37 26.82 4.35 2.12
C ASP A 37 26.36 4.20 3.58
N ARG A 38 26.21 5.32 4.30
CA ARG A 38 25.67 5.34 5.67
C ARG A 38 24.24 4.80 5.72
N VAL A 39 23.36 5.30 4.86
CA VAL A 39 21.95 4.89 4.81
C VAL A 39 21.84 3.39 4.51
N GLN A 40 22.65 2.88 3.58
CA GLN A 40 22.67 1.45 3.27
C GLN A 40 23.08 0.60 4.48
N ALA A 41 24.10 1.02 5.23
CA ALA A 41 24.52 0.34 6.46
C ALA A 41 23.43 0.37 7.54
N GLU A 42 22.84 1.54 7.79
CA GLU A 42 21.77 1.71 8.79
C GLU A 42 20.52 0.89 8.44
N TYR A 43 20.05 0.93 7.17
CA TYR A 43 18.92 0.11 6.73
C TYR A 43 19.22 -1.38 6.83
N THR A 44 20.42 -1.83 6.45
CA THR A 44 20.78 -3.26 6.50
C THR A 44 20.71 -3.78 7.93
N ALA A 45 21.26 -3.02 8.89
CA ALA A 45 21.23 -3.38 10.30
C ALA A 45 19.80 -3.39 10.87
N PHE A 46 18.99 -2.39 10.50
CA PHE A 46 17.61 -2.28 10.96
C PHE A 46 16.69 -3.36 10.37
N ASN A 47 16.75 -3.56 9.05
CA ASN A 47 15.84 -4.41 8.31
C ASN A 47 15.88 -5.86 8.77
N LEU A 48 17.05 -6.38 9.21
CA LEU A 48 17.15 -7.74 9.71
C LEU A 48 16.23 -7.98 10.92
N ASN A 49 16.23 -7.05 11.88
CA ASN A 49 15.40 -7.17 13.08
C ASN A 49 13.94 -6.83 12.79
N ALA A 50 13.68 -5.76 12.02
CA ALA A 50 12.32 -5.39 11.62
C ALA A 50 11.61 -6.53 10.87
N SER A 51 12.31 -7.22 9.96
CA SER A 51 11.76 -8.35 9.20
C SER A 51 11.43 -9.54 10.10
N ARG A 52 12.24 -9.81 11.13
CA ARG A 52 11.96 -10.87 12.11
C ARG A 52 10.72 -10.54 12.93
N VAL A 53 10.58 -9.30 13.40
CA VAL A 53 9.40 -8.84 14.15
C VAL A 53 8.15 -8.96 13.28
N ALA A 54 8.21 -8.48 12.03
CA ALA A 54 7.10 -8.58 11.08
C ALA A 54 6.69 -10.03 10.81
N TRP A 55 7.66 -10.94 10.62
CA TRP A 55 7.39 -12.36 10.42
C TRP A 55 6.72 -13.02 11.64
N ILE A 56 7.17 -12.69 12.85
CA ILE A 56 6.56 -13.20 14.09
C ILE A 56 5.12 -12.71 14.20
N ASN A 57 4.84 -11.43 13.94
CA ASN A 57 3.47 -10.92 13.97
C ASN A 57 2.59 -11.58 12.91
N ALA A 58 3.10 -11.77 11.69
CA ALA A 58 2.37 -12.44 10.61
C ALA A 58 2.03 -13.91 10.90
N THR A 59 2.83 -14.59 11.74
CA THR A 59 2.63 -16.00 12.10
C THR A 59 1.94 -16.18 13.46
N TYR A 60 1.92 -15.13 14.30
CA TYR A 60 1.32 -15.11 15.63
C TYR A 60 0.64 -13.76 15.88
N ILE A 61 -0.56 -13.56 15.35
CA ILE A 61 -1.26 -12.27 15.51
C ILE A 61 -1.85 -12.20 16.93
N THR A 62 -1.18 -11.49 17.84
CA THR A 62 -1.57 -11.27 19.24
C THR A 62 -1.32 -9.81 19.62
N ASP A 63 -1.87 -9.34 20.73
CA ASP A 63 -1.68 -7.95 21.16
C ASP A 63 -0.20 -7.64 21.42
N ASP A 64 0.57 -8.61 21.93
CA ASP A 64 2.01 -8.47 22.18
C ASP A 64 2.82 -8.34 20.88
N THR A 65 2.53 -9.19 19.88
CA THR A 65 3.25 -9.11 18.60
C THR A 65 2.80 -7.93 17.76
N ASP A 66 1.54 -7.50 17.89
CA ASP A 66 1.01 -6.28 17.29
C ASP A 66 1.75 -5.05 17.87
N ALA A 67 1.95 -5.00 19.19
CA ALA A 67 2.70 -3.91 19.83
C ALA A 67 4.16 -3.82 19.34
N LEU A 68 4.85 -4.96 19.24
CA LEU A 68 6.22 -5.02 18.71
C LEU A 68 6.28 -4.62 17.23
N ALA A 69 5.32 -5.07 16.41
CA ALA A 69 5.24 -4.72 15.00
C ALA A 69 4.96 -3.22 14.81
N ALA A 70 4.06 -2.64 15.60
CA ALA A 70 3.81 -1.19 15.59
C ALA A 70 5.05 -0.39 16.00
N GLU A 71 5.79 -0.80 17.04
CA GLU A 71 7.01 -0.14 17.47
C GLU A 71 8.10 -0.14 16.38
N TYR A 72 8.38 -1.31 15.79
CA TYR A 72 9.36 -1.40 14.69
C TYR A 72 8.87 -0.71 13.42
N GLY A 73 7.56 -0.74 13.13
CA GLY A 73 6.96 0.03 12.04
C GLY A 73 7.19 1.54 12.21
N ALA A 74 7.03 2.05 13.42
CA ALA A 74 7.21 3.48 13.73
C ALA A 74 8.68 3.88 13.54
N ARG A 75 9.60 3.12 14.13
CA ARG A 75 11.05 3.34 13.97
C ARG A 75 11.49 3.29 12.51
N GLY A 76 10.96 2.33 11.74
CA GLY A 76 11.25 2.20 10.31
C GLY A 76 10.72 3.39 9.51
N THR A 77 9.50 3.85 9.82
CA THR A 77 8.89 5.02 9.17
C THR A 77 9.67 6.30 9.47
N GLU A 78 10.05 6.54 10.72
CA GLU A 78 10.86 7.69 11.12
C GLU A 78 12.23 7.68 10.41
N MET A 79 12.89 6.53 10.39
CA MET A 79 14.16 6.34 9.68
C MET A 79 14.01 6.64 8.19
N ALA A 80 12.95 6.12 7.55
CA ALA A 80 12.71 6.31 6.13
C ALA A 80 12.40 7.76 5.77
N VAL A 81 11.53 8.44 6.53
CA VAL A 81 11.20 9.86 6.33
C VAL A 81 12.43 10.73 6.53
N LYS A 82 13.23 10.47 7.58
CA LYS A 82 14.52 11.15 7.80
C LYS A 82 15.43 11.02 6.59
N PHE A 83 15.65 9.79 6.10
CA PHE A 83 16.51 9.58 4.94
C PHE A 83 15.94 10.17 3.65
N ALA A 84 14.62 10.18 3.45
CA ALA A 84 14.00 10.85 2.31
C ALA A 84 14.24 12.37 2.32
N LEU A 85 14.11 13.01 3.50
CA LEU A 85 14.37 14.44 3.67
C LEU A 85 15.86 14.77 3.46
N GLU A 86 16.77 13.95 4.00
CA GLU A 86 18.21 14.09 3.76
C GLU A 86 18.56 13.87 2.28
N ALA A 87 17.99 12.85 1.64
CA ALA A 87 18.19 12.57 0.22
C ALA A 87 17.75 13.74 -0.66
N ALA A 88 16.66 14.43 -0.32
CA ALA A 88 16.21 15.63 -1.02
C ALA A 88 17.23 16.80 -0.91
N LYS A 89 18.03 16.86 0.16
CA LYS A 89 19.14 17.83 0.26
C LYS A 89 20.28 17.43 -0.68
N TYR A 90 20.71 16.17 -0.65
CA TYR A 90 21.80 15.66 -1.48
C TYR A 90 21.46 15.61 -2.97
N GLN A 91 20.18 15.52 -3.35
CA GLN A 91 19.74 15.64 -4.75
C GLN A 91 20.14 16.96 -5.41
N LYS A 92 20.43 18.01 -4.63
CA LYS A 92 20.90 19.30 -5.13
C LYS A 92 22.41 19.35 -5.34
N ALA A 93 23.13 18.27 -5.06
CA ALA A 93 24.57 18.22 -5.18
C ALA A 93 25.03 18.32 -6.63
N ALA A 94 26.09 19.10 -6.86
CA ALA A 94 26.70 19.19 -8.17
C ALA A 94 27.54 17.93 -8.48
N GLY A 95 27.46 17.46 -9.73
CA GLY A 95 28.31 16.35 -10.23
C GLY A 95 27.87 14.95 -9.81
N LEU A 96 26.61 14.76 -9.37
CA LEU A 96 26.08 13.43 -9.06
C LEU A 96 26.13 12.50 -10.29
N SER A 97 26.58 11.26 -10.08
CA SER A 97 26.46 10.21 -11.09
C SER A 97 24.98 9.83 -11.29
N ALA A 98 24.67 9.19 -12.42
CA ALA A 98 23.32 8.68 -12.68
C ALA A 98 22.87 7.65 -11.62
N GLU A 99 23.81 6.85 -11.10
CA GLU A 99 23.55 5.89 -10.03
C GLU A 99 23.19 6.59 -8.72
N GLN A 100 23.96 7.61 -8.32
CA GLN A 100 23.68 8.39 -7.11
C GLN A 100 22.32 9.09 -7.20
N GLN A 101 21.99 9.68 -8.37
CA GLN A 101 20.67 10.28 -8.59
C GLN A 101 19.55 9.24 -8.42
N ARG A 102 19.73 8.03 -8.95
CA ARG A 102 18.76 6.94 -8.80
C ARG A 102 18.62 6.48 -7.35
N GLN A 103 19.72 6.25 -6.64
CA GLN A 103 19.69 5.86 -5.21
C GLN A 103 19.00 6.91 -4.34
N LEU A 104 19.33 8.19 -4.52
CA LEU A 104 18.68 9.29 -3.79
C LEU A 104 17.18 9.39 -4.11
N THR A 105 16.79 9.14 -5.36
CA THR A 105 15.38 9.11 -5.77
C THR A 105 14.64 7.93 -5.13
N MET A 106 15.25 6.74 -5.10
CA MET A 106 14.68 5.56 -4.44
C MET A 106 14.44 5.81 -2.95
N LEU A 107 15.35 6.49 -2.24
CA LEU A 107 15.16 6.82 -0.82
C LEU A 107 13.93 7.69 -0.55
N ARG A 108 13.49 8.49 -1.53
CA ARG A 108 12.26 9.30 -1.42
C ARG A 108 11.00 8.53 -1.80
N GLY A 109 11.11 7.55 -2.70
CA GLY A 109 9.98 6.77 -3.22
C GLY A 109 9.70 5.43 -2.51
N ALA A 110 10.65 4.92 -1.72
CA ALA A 110 10.56 3.61 -1.07
C ALA A 110 9.62 3.56 0.16
N ILE A 111 8.96 4.66 0.50
CA ILE A 111 8.06 4.75 1.66
C ILE A 111 6.63 4.44 1.22
N THR A 112 6.01 3.42 1.79
CA THR A 112 4.60 3.11 1.48
C THR A 112 3.65 4.07 2.20
N LEU A 113 3.82 4.25 3.52
CA LEU A 113 3.01 5.16 4.33
C LEU A 113 3.96 6.16 5.03
N PRO A 114 4.13 7.38 4.52
CA PRO A 114 5.04 8.34 5.12
C PRO A 114 4.35 9.06 6.28
N ALA A 115 4.98 9.14 7.44
CA ALA A 115 4.51 9.98 8.54
C ALA A 115 5.11 11.39 8.44
N PRO A 116 4.39 12.44 8.85
CA PRO A 116 4.98 13.76 9.05
C PRO A 116 5.97 13.72 10.23
N THR A 117 6.98 14.59 10.27
CA THR A 117 8.01 14.56 11.34
C THR A 117 7.53 15.11 12.68
N LYS A 118 6.23 15.44 12.84
CA LYS A 118 5.68 15.90 14.11
C LYS A 118 5.76 14.77 15.15
N PRO A 119 6.06 15.08 16.42
CA PRO A 119 6.22 14.06 17.46
C PRO A 119 5.02 13.11 17.55
N GLY A 120 5.29 11.81 17.58
CA GLY A 120 4.27 10.76 17.74
C GLY A 120 3.51 10.37 16.47
N ALA A 121 3.69 11.06 15.33
CA ALA A 121 2.91 10.74 14.13
C ALA A 121 3.26 9.37 13.51
N ALA A 122 4.54 9.01 13.51
CA ALA A 122 4.98 7.70 13.01
C ALA A 122 4.51 6.55 13.91
N GLN A 123 4.48 6.79 15.22
CA GLN A 123 3.91 5.87 16.21
C GLN A 123 2.42 5.67 15.95
N GLU A 124 1.65 6.76 15.87
CA GLU A 124 0.21 6.71 15.63
C GLU A 124 -0.13 6.06 14.27
N LEU A 125 0.65 6.37 13.22
CA LEU A 125 0.51 5.74 11.90
C LEU A 125 0.76 4.24 11.96
N SER A 126 1.80 3.81 12.67
CA SER A 126 2.17 2.39 12.75
C SER A 126 1.21 1.60 13.62
N GLU A 127 0.75 2.18 14.73
CA GLU A 127 -0.30 1.59 15.57
C GLU A 127 -1.60 1.37 14.78
N VAL A 128 -2.06 2.39 14.04
CA VAL A 128 -3.30 2.26 13.27
C VAL A 128 -3.16 1.29 12.10
N ALA A 129 -2.02 1.29 11.41
CA ALA A 129 -1.75 0.36 10.30
C ALA A 129 -1.68 -1.10 10.78
N THR A 130 -0.94 -1.36 11.86
CA THR A 130 -0.86 -2.69 12.47
C THR A 130 -2.22 -3.15 12.97
N LYS A 131 -3.00 -2.27 13.61
CA LYS A 131 -4.36 -2.59 14.05
C LYS A 131 -5.26 -3.01 12.89
N ILE A 132 -5.25 -2.27 11.77
CA ILE A 132 -6.03 -2.63 10.56
C ILE A 132 -5.60 -4.01 10.04
N GLY A 133 -4.28 -4.25 9.94
CA GLY A 133 -3.74 -5.54 9.49
C GLY A 133 -4.16 -6.70 10.41
N SER A 134 -4.11 -6.49 11.73
CA SER A 134 -4.52 -7.46 12.75
C SER A 134 -6.02 -7.74 12.72
N MET A 135 -6.86 -6.69 12.59
CA MET A 135 -8.31 -6.82 12.42
C MET A 135 -8.66 -7.66 11.19
N TYR A 136 -7.93 -7.48 10.09
CA TYR A 136 -8.12 -8.25 8.86
C TYR A 136 -7.68 -9.71 9.04
N GLY A 137 -6.46 -9.93 9.54
CA GLY A 137 -5.89 -11.27 9.71
C GLY A 137 -6.62 -12.14 10.75
N LYS A 138 -7.20 -11.53 11.78
CA LYS A 138 -8.06 -12.21 12.78
C LYS A 138 -9.53 -12.27 12.34
N GLY A 139 -9.89 -11.61 11.24
CA GLY A 139 -11.24 -11.42 10.76
C GLY A 139 -11.96 -12.75 10.47
N LYS A 140 -13.27 -12.76 10.72
CA LYS A 140 -14.14 -13.90 10.45
C LYS A 140 -15.43 -13.45 9.79
N GLY A 141 -15.79 -14.11 8.70
CA GLY A 141 -17.16 -14.05 8.17
C GLY A 141 -17.99 -15.21 8.72
N THR A 142 -19.17 -15.42 8.14
CA THR A 142 -20.14 -16.43 8.58
C THR A 142 -20.59 -17.28 7.40
N LEU A 143 -20.68 -18.59 7.63
CA LEU A 143 -21.29 -19.55 6.71
C LEU A 143 -22.19 -20.50 7.51
N ASN A 144 -23.46 -20.59 7.14
CA ASN A 144 -24.47 -21.40 7.84
C ASN A 144 -24.56 -21.03 9.33
N GLY A 145 -24.51 -19.73 9.64
CA GLY A 145 -24.51 -19.21 11.01
C GLY A 145 -23.26 -19.52 11.84
N LYS A 146 -22.21 -20.11 11.26
CA LYS A 146 -20.96 -20.43 11.96
C LYS A 146 -19.83 -19.48 11.53
N PRO A 147 -18.98 -19.03 12.47
CA PRO A 147 -17.85 -18.18 12.13
C PRO A 147 -16.78 -18.96 11.35
N VAL A 148 -16.31 -18.40 10.24
CA VAL A 148 -15.28 -18.97 9.37
C VAL A 148 -14.16 -17.94 9.19
N ASN A 149 -12.89 -18.38 9.27
CA ASN A 149 -11.75 -17.49 9.08
C ASN A 149 -11.61 -17.04 7.62
N GLY A 150 -10.81 -15.99 7.37
CA GLY A 150 -10.66 -15.38 6.04
C GLY A 150 -10.24 -16.34 4.91
N SER A 151 -9.30 -17.25 5.17
CA SER A 151 -8.83 -18.19 4.15
C SER A 151 -9.93 -19.19 3.79
N ASP A 152 -10.59 -19.76 4.80
CA ASP A 152 -11.60 -20.80 4.59
C ASP A 152 -12.88 -20.23 3.98
N ILE A 153 -13.27 -19.00 4.34
CA ILE A 153 -14.47 -18.37 3.78
C ILE A 153 -14.26 -17.95 2.32
N GLU A 154 -13.07 -17.50 1.96
CA GLU A 154 -12.73 -17.20 0.57
C GLU A 154 -12.77 -18.47 -0.29
N ALA A 155 -12.18 -19.57 0.19
CA ALA A 155 -12.25 -20.87 -0.47
C ALA A 155 -13.71 -21.35 -0.63
N ALA A 156 -14.52 -21.24 0.44
CA ALA A 156 -15.93 -21.63 0.41
C ALA A 156 -16.76 -20.79 -0.60
N MET A 157 -16.45 -19.50 -0.79
CA MET A 157 -17.08 -18.68 -1.82
C MET A 157 -16.73 -19.14 -3.25
N GLY A 158 -15.56 -19.72 -3.46
CA GLY A 158 -15.18 -20.32 -4.74
C GLY A 158 -16.00 -21.57 -5.09
N GLU A 159 -16.44 -22.32 -4.09
CA GLU A 159 -17.11 -23.62 -4.25
C GLU A 159 -18.63 -23.52 -4.17
N SER A 160 -19.18 -22.67 -3.30
CA SER A 160 -20.63 -22.57 -3.12
C SER A 160 -21.31 -22.03 -4.39
N ARG A 161 -22.48 -22.59 -4.68
CA ARG A 161 -23.41 -22.09 -5.72
C ARG A 161 -24.75 -21.70 -5.11
N ASN A 162 -24.86 -21.58 -3.80
CA ASN A 162 -26.08 -21.17 -3.11
C ASN A 162 -26.06 -19.64 -2.92
N PRO A 163 -26.96 -18.87 -3.58
CA PRO A 163 -26.96 -17.42 -3.49
C PRO A 163 -27.17 -16.85 -2.08
N GLU A 164 -27.79 -17.59 -1.17
CA GLU A 164 -27.98 -17.13 0.21
C GLU A 164 -26.73 -17.34 1.06
N GLU A 165 -26.01 -18.45 0.88
CA GLU A 165 -24.71 -18.68 1.52
C GLU A 165 -23.65 -17.69 1.02
N LEU A 166 -23.59 -17.47 -0.30
CA LEU A 166 -22.69 -16.49 -0.92
C LEU A 166 -22.92 -15.09 -0.36
N LYS A 167 -24.19 -14.69 -0.24
CA LYS A 167 -24.58 -13.43 0.35
C LYS A 167 -24.22 -13.35 1.84
N GLU A 168 -24.49 -14.40 2.62
CA GLU A 168 -24.14 -14.46 4.05
C GLU A 168 -22.64 -14.25 4.24
N MET A 169 -21.81 -15.00 3.49
CA MET A 169 -20.36 -14.89 3.55
C MET A 169 -19.88 -13.49 3.17
N TRP A 170 -20.36 -12.96 2.04
CA TRP A 170 -19.95 -11.64 1.55
C TRP A 170 -20.36 -10.53 2.52
N VAL A 171 -21.63 -10.49 2.94
CA VAL A 171 -22.15 -9.45 3.84
C VAL A 171 -21.46 -9.53 5.19
N SER A 172 -21.37 -10.71 5.79
CA SER A 172 -20.76 -10.86 7.12
C SER A 172 -19.27 -10.49 7.12
N TRP A 173 -18.51 -10.77 6.05
CA TRP A 173 -17.13 -10.31 5.94
C TRP A 173 -17.05 -8.77 5.90
N HIS A 174 -17.86 -8.15 5.04
CA HIS A 174 -17.87 -6.70 4.90
C HIS A 174 -18.36 -5.99 6.18
N ASP A 175 -19.34 -6.54 6.88
CA ASP A 175 -19.92 -5.96 8.10
C ASP A 175 -19.05 -6.21 9.34
N ASN A 176 -18.49 -7.41 9.50
CA ASN A 176 -17.75 -7.78 10.71
C ASN A 176 -16.26 -7.41 10.64
N VAL A 177 -15.69 -7.36 9.43
CA VAL A 177 -14.25 -7.10 9.21
C VAL A 177 -14.05 -5.73 8.58
N GLY A 178 -14.69 -5.46 7.44
CA GLY A 178 -14.46 -4.24 6.67
C GLY A 178 -15.01 -2.96 7.34
N ALA A 179 -16.30 -2.94 7.69
CA ALA A 179 -16.97 -1.76 8.22
C ALA A 179 -16.32 -1.19 9.50
N PRO A 180 -15.88 -2.02 10.48
CA PRO A 180 -15.19 -1.53 11.67
C PRO A 180 -13.85 -0.84 11.38
N MET A 181 -13.18 -1.15 10.26
CA MET A 181 -11.89 -0.54 9.90
C MET A 181 -12.02 0.89 9.37
N ARG A 182 -13.23 1.35 9.01
CA ARG A 182 -13.43 2.63 8.30
C ARG A 182 -12.77 3.83 9.00
N GLY A 183 -12.93 3.94 10.32
CA GLY A 183 -12.39 5.06 11.09
C GLY A 183 -10.86 5.07 11.13
N ASP A 184 -10.29 3.90 11.41
CA ASP A 184 -8.84 3.69 11.45
C ASP A 184 -8.21 3.92 10.07
N TYR A 185 -8.85 3.45 8.99
CA TYR A 185 -8.38 3.67 7.62
C TYR A 185 -8.37 5.15 7.23
N ALA A 186 -9.43 5.90 7.57
CA ALA A 186 -9.48 7.34 7.31
C ALA A 186 -8.37 8.10 8.06
N LYS A 187 -8.10 7.70 9.31
CA LYS A 187 -7.01 8.25 10.12
C LYS A 187 -5.64 7.95 9.52
N MET A 188 -5.39 6.69 9.15
CA MET A 188 -4.16 6.24 8.48
C MET A 188 -3.89 7.05 7.21
N VAL A 189 -4.90 7.21 6.34
CA VAL A 189 -4.80 8.01 5.11
C VAL A 189 -4.53 9.49 5.40
N GLY A 190 -5.15 10.05 6.44
CA GLY A 190 -4.90 11.42 6.87
C GLY A 190 -3.43 11.67 7.23
N ILE A 191 -2.88 10.82 8.11
CA ILE A 191 -1.48 10.93 8.54
C ILE A 191 -0.53 10.70 7.36
N ALA A 192 -0.79 9.66 6.54
CA ALA A 192 0.03 9.36 5.37
C ALA A 192 0.07 10.51 4.36
N ASN A 193 -1.04 11.22 4.17
CA ASN A 193 -1.10 12.37 3.28
C ASN A 193 -0.34 13.59 3.83
N GLU A 194 -0.35 13.81 5.15
CA GLU A 194 0.48 14.84 5.77
C GLU A 194 1.97 14.57 5.54
N GLY A 195 2.42 13.33 5.77
CA GLY A 195 3.82 12.95 5.51
C GLY A 195 4.20 13.06 4.03
N ALA A 196 3.32 12.66 3.11
CA ALA A 196 3.58 12.79 1.68
C ALA A 196 3.76 14.26 1.25
N LYS A 197 2.96 15.17 1.82
CA LYS A 197 3.08 16.63 1.59
C LYS A 197 4.40 17.19 2.10
N GLU A 198 4.83 16.75 3.27
CA GLU A 198 6.13 17.14 3.83
C GLU A 198 7.30 16.70 2.94
N LEU A 199 7.17 15.54 2.30
CA LEU A 199 8.14 15.03 1.32
C LEU A 199 8.04 15.69 -0.07
N GLY A 200 7.13 16.66 -0.24
CA GLY A 200 6.95 17.45 -1.46
C GLY A 200 6.01 16.84 -2.50
N PHE A 201 5.19 15.85 -2.14
CA PHE A 201 4.15 15.29 -3.00
C PHE A 201 2.78 15.91 -2.73
N ALA A 202 1.85 15.82 -3.68
CA ALA A 202 0.48 16.34 -3.49
C ALA A 202 -0.29 15.51 -2.44
N ASP A 203 -0.12 14.19 -2.49
CA ASP A 203 -0.75 13.18 -1.63
C ASP A 203 0.04 11.86 -1.71
N THR A 204 -0.33 10.88 -0.88
CA THR A 204 0.31 9.56 -0.85
C THR A 204 0.20 8.81 -2.18
N GLY A 205 -0.91 8.98 -2.93
CA GLY A 205 -1.10 8.34 -4.22
C GLY A 205 -0.17 8.89 -5.30
N ALA A 206 0.07 10.20 -5.30
CA ALA A 206 1.04 10.84 -6.19
C ALA A 206 2.46 10.36 -5.90
N MET A 207 2.79 10.15 -4.62
CA MET A 207 4.06 9.55 -4.21
C MET A 207 4.20 8.12 -4.75
N TRP A 208 3.18 7.26 -4.59
CA TRP A 208 3.21 5.90 -5.13
C TRP A 208 3.39 5.87 -6.65
N ARG A 209 2.67 6.73 -7.38
CA ARG A 209 2.79 6.83 -8.84
C ARG A 209 4.14 7.36 -9.31
N SER A 210 4.88 8.08 -8.45
CA SER A 210 6.22 8.58 -8.80
C SER A 210 7.26 7.47 -8.97
N ASN A 211 6.99 6.26 -8.47
CA ASN A 211 7.87 5.10 -8.60
C ASN A 211 7.89 4.47 -10.01
N TYR A 212 7.09 4.97 -10.95
CA TYR A 212 7.03 4.47 -12.33
C TYR A 212 8.02 5.15 -13.28
N ASP A 213 9.02 5.88 -12.76
CA ASP A 213 10.00 6.64 -13.55
C ASP A 213 9.35 7.55 -14.62
N MET A 214 8.14 8.05 -14.33
CA MET A 214 7.35 8.96 -15.15
C MET A 214 6.57 9.96 -14.31
N ALA A 215 6.08 11.04 -14.93
CA ALA A 215 5.23 11.99 -14.24
C ALA A 215 3.92 11.32 -13.78
N PRO A 216 3.44 11.54 -12.54
CA PRO A 216 2.21 10.90 -12.04
C PRO A 216 0.96 11.12 -12.90
N ALA A 217 0.88 12.25 -13.62
CA ALA A 217 -0.23 12.55 -14.53
C ALA A 217 -0.18 11.70 -15.81
N ASP A 218 1.01 11.35 -16.29
CA ASP A 218 1.16 10.51 -17.49
C ASP A 218 0.88 9.03 -17.18
N PHE A 219 1.18 8.60 -15.95
CA PHE A 219 0.76 7.29 -15.44
C PHE A 219 -0.77 7.13 -15.54
N VAL A 220 -1.53 8.11 -15.04
CA VAL A 220 -3.01 8.08 -15.08
C VAL A 220 -3.52 8.01 -16.52
N LYS A 221 -2.96 8.82 -17.43
CA LYS A 221 -3.33 8.78 -18.86
C LYS A 221 -3.07 7.41 -19.48
N LEU A 222 -1.91 6.80 -19.18
CA LEU A 222 -1.56 5.48 -19.69
C LEU A 222 -2.52 4.40 -19.17
N THR A 223 -2.82 4.41 -17.87
CA THR A 223 -3.76 3.45 -17.28
C THR A 223 -5.17 3.60 -17.84
N ASP A 224 -5.64 4.84 -18.05
CA ASP A 224 -6.95 5.11 -18.66
C ASP A 224 -6.99 4.65 -20.12
N GLY A 225 -5.89 4.83 -20.87
CA GLY A 225 -5.74 4.32 -22.23
C GLY A 225 -5.88 2.79 -22.30
N ILE A 226 -5.10 2.07 -21.50
CA ILE A 226 -5.14 0.60 -21.42
C ILE A 226 -6.54 0.12 -21.00
N TRP A 227 -7.18 0.79 -20.04
CA TRP A 227 -8.54 0.47 -19.65
C TRP A 227 -9.53 0.62 -20.81
N ASN A 228 -9.45 1.72 -21.57
CA ASN A 228 -10.33 1.95 -22.70
C ASN A 228 -10.13 0.91 -23.82
N ASP A 229 -8.90 0.45 -24.03
CA ASP A 229 -8.60 -0.63 -24.98
C ASP A 229 -9.17 -1.98 -24.52
N LEU A 230 -9.12 -2.27 -23.21
CA LEU A 230 -9.65 -3.51 -22.63
C LEU A 230 -11.17 -3.51 -22.46
N LYS A 231 -11.77 -2.33 -22.27
CA LYS A 231 -13.18 -2.14 -21.91
C LYS A 231 -14.17 -2.85 -22.85
N PRO A 232 -14.01 -2.89 -24.18
CA PRO A 232 -14.90 -3.65 -25.06
C PRO A 232 -14.91 -5.15 -24.74
N LEU A 233 -13.72 -5.74 -24.52
CA LEU A 233 -13.59 -7.15 -24.15
C LEU A 233 -14.21 -7.41 -22.77
N TYR A 234 -13.89 -6.57 -21.78
CA TYR A 234 -14.47 -6.68 -20.45
C TYR A 234 -16.00 -6.55 -20.47
N THR A 235 -16.54 -5.62 -21.26
CA THR A 235 -17.99 -5.41 -21.37
C THR A 235 -18.69 -6.63 -21.99
N ALA A 236 -18.08 -7.24 -23.01
CA ALA A 236 -18.58 -8.46 -23.62
C ALA A 236 -18.56 -9.63 -22.62
N LEU A 237 -17.44 -9.82 -21.92
CA LEU A 237 -17.30 -10.84 -20.87
C LEU A 237 -18.31 -10.63 -19.73
N HIS A 238 -18.39 -9.42 -19.17
CA HIS A 238 -19.33 -9.05 -18.12
C HIS A 238 -20.78 -9.32 -18.56
N THR A 239 -21.15 -8.93 -19.78
CA THR A 239 -22.52 -9.15 -20.30
C THR A 239 -22.82 -10.64 -20.44
N TYR A 240 -21.88 -11.42 -20.95
CA TYR A 240 -22.01 -12.87 -21.08
C TYR A 240 -22.14 -13.55 -19.71
N VAL A 241 -21.25 -13.22 -18.76
CA VAL A 241 -21.28 -13.76 -17.39
C VAL A 241 -22.57 -13.39 -16.69
N ARG A 242 -23.03 -12.13 -16.78
CA ARG A 242 -24.34 -11.70 -16.24
C ARG A 242 -25.48 -12.55 -16.80
N ALA A 243 -25.50 -12.79 -18.11
CA ALA A 243 -26.53 -13.60 -18.74
C ALA A 243 -26.51 -15.06 -18.25
N LYS A 244 -25.32 -15.65 -18.07
CA LYS A 244 -25.16 -17.01 -17.52
C LYS A 244 -25.59 -17.10 -16.06
N LEU A 245 -25.21 -16.14 -15.23
CA LEU A 245 -25.64 -16.06 -13.84
C LEU A 245 -27.16 -15.88 -13.73
N ASN A 246 -27.78 -15.02 -14.55
CA ASN A 246 -29.24 -14.91 -14.62
C ASN A 246 -29.90 -16.23 -15.06
N ALA A 247 -29.34 -16.92 -16.06
CA ALA A 247 -29.88 -18.21 -16.50
C ALA A 247 -29.80 -19.28 -15.40
N LYS A 248 -28.74 -19.26 -14.57
CA LYS A 248 -28.55 -20.18 -13.45
C LYS A 248 -29.46 -19.87 -12.26
N TYR A 249 -29.56 -18.59 -11.88
CA TYR A 249 -30.15 -18.17 -10.60
C TYR A 249 -31.50 -17.47 -10.71
N GLY A 250 -31.90 -17.07 -11.91
CA GLY A 250 -33.13 -16.32 -12.15
C GLY A 250 -33.00 -14.83 -11.86
N ASP A 251 -34.01 -14.08 -12.32
CA ASP A 251 -34.02 -12.61 -12.30
C ASP A 251 -34.09 -12.01 -10.88
N ALA A 252 -34.73 -12.73 -9.94
CA ALA A 252 -34.80 -12.31 -8.54
C ALA A 252 -33.43 -12.33 -7.83
N VAL A 253 -32.50 -13.16 -8.31
CA VAL A 253 -31.14 -13.25 -7.75
C VAL A 253 -30.19 -12.37 -8.55
N GLN A 254 -30.11 -12.55 -9.87
CA GLN A 254 -29.25 -11.77 -10.75
C GLN A 254 -30.09 -11.22 -11.90
N ALA A 255 -30.33 -9.91 -11.92
CA ALA A 255 -31.10 -9.28 -13.00
C ALA A 255 -30.39 -9.42 -14.37
N LYS A 256 -31.19 -9.47 -15.45
CA LYS A 256 -30.69 -9.52 -16.85
C LYS A 256 -29.89 -8.29 -17.26
N SER A 257 -30.17 -7.14 -16.66
CA SER A 257 -29.55 -5.84 -16.91
C SER A 257 -28.99 -5.23 -15.64
N GLY A 258 -28.05 -4.29 -15.78
CA GLY A 258 -27.39 -3.66 -14.65
C GLY A 258 -26.14 -4.41 -14.16
N PRO A 259 -25.62 -4.09 -12.97
CA PRO A 259 -24.42 -4.71 -12.43
C PRO A 259 -24.65 -6.18 -12.06
N ILE A 260 -23.55 -6.94 -12.00
CA ILE A 260 -23.54 -8.28 -11.41
C ILE A 260 -23.48 -8.13 -9.89
N ARG A 261 -24.21 -8.99 -9.17
CA ARG A 261 -24.04 -9.17 -7.73
C ARG A 261 -22.61 -9.62 -7.41
N ALA A 262 -21.88 -8.84 -6.63
CA ALA A 262 -20.46 -9.08 -6.35
C ALA A 262 -20.19 -10.43 -5.67
N ASP A 263 -21.13 -10.95 -4.91
CA ASP A 263 -21.03 -12.22 -4.18
C ASP A 263 -21.14 -13.47 -5.07
N LEU A 264 -21.55 -13.33 -6.34
CA LEU A 264 -21.79 -14.47 -7.25
C LEU A 264 -20.59 -14.86 -8.12
N LEU A 265 -19.43 -14.24 -7.92
CA LEU A 265 -18.29 -14.31 -8.85
C LEU A 265 -17.17 -15.26 -8.40
N GLY A 266 -17.44 -16.08 -7.37
CA GLY A 266 -16.52 -17.15 -6.93
C GLY A 266 -15.27 -16.66 -6.20
N ASN A 267 -15.25 -15.40 -5.77
CA ASN A 267 -14.18 -14.79 -4.98
C ASN A 267 -14.77 -13.68 -4.10
N MET A 268 -14.25 -13.48 -2.88
CA MET A 268 -14.74 -12.50 -1.92
C MET A 268 -14.81 -11.06 -2.47
N TRP A 269 -13.87 -10.69 -3.34
CA TRP A 269 -13.76 -9.34 -3.92
C TRP A 269 -14.14 -9.28 -5.40
N ALA A 270 -14.57 -10.41 -5.97
CA ALA A 270 -14.85 -10.52 -7.41
C ALA A 270 -13.70 -10.05 -8.31
N GLN A 271 -12.45 -10.15 -7.84
CA GLN A 271 -11.26 -9.70 -8.58
C GLN A 271 -10.86 -10.68 -9.70
N GLU A 272 -11.28 -11.93 -9.58
CA GLU A 272 -11.12 -12.99 -10.56
C GLU A 272 -12.35 -13.90 -10.57
N TRP A 273 -12.76 -14.38 -11.76
CA TRP A 273 -14.02 -15.11 -11.94
C TRP A 273 -13.80 -16.56 -12.42
N GLY A 274 -12.59 -17.08 -12.26
CA GLY A 274 -12.23 -18.44 -12.70
C GLY A 274 -13.02 -19.53 -11.97
N ASN A 275 -13.33 -19.30 -10.68
CA ASN A 275 -14.02 -20.28 -9.84
C ASN A 275 -15.47 -20.55 -10.24
N ILE A 276 -16.09 -19.74 -11.10
CA ILE A 276 -17.46 -19.97 -11.62
C ILE A 276 -17.48 -20.56 -13.03
N TYR A 277 -16.37 -21.15 -13.49
CA TYR A 277 -16.27 -21.73 -14.84
C TYR A 277 -17.40 -22.72 -15.14
N ASP A 278 -17.77 -23.58 -14.19
CA ASP A 278 -18.91 -24.52 -14.27
C ASP A 278 -20.26 -23.83 -14.59
N VAL A 279 -20.43 -22.56 -14.21
CA VAL A 279 -21.64 -21.78 -14.47
C VAL A 279 -21.58 -21.09 -15.84
N VAL A 280 -20.40 -20.63 -16.26
CA VAL A 280 -20.26 -19.72 -17.40
C VAL A 280 -19.65 -20.36 -18.65
N ALA A 281 -19.07 -21.56 -18.55
CA ALA A 281 -18.43 -22.25 -19.65
C ALA A 281 -19.32 -22.25 -20.92
N PRO A 282 -18.80 -21.85 -22.08
CA PRO A 282 -19.54 -21.97 -23.34
C PRO A 282 -19.87 -23.44 -23.64
N PRO A 283 -21.06 -23.74 -24.18
CA PRO A 283 -21.38 -25.09 -24.61
C PRO A 283 -20.32 -25.62 -25.58
N GLY A 284 -19.81 -26.82 -25.31
CA GLY A 284 -18.80 -27.45 -26.16
C GLY A 284 -17.37 -26.93 -25.97
N ALA A 285 -17.11 -26.02 -25.01
CA ALA A 285 -15.75 -25.62 -24.63
C ALA A 285 -14.96 -26.73 -23.91
N GLY A 286 -15.64 -27.81 -23.54
CA GLY A 286 -15.08 -28.91 -22.76
C GLY A 286 -15.00 -28.59 -21.26
N ASP A 287 -14.81 -29.64 -20.47
CA ASP A 287 -14.42 -29.50 -19.07
C ASP A 287 -12.99 -28.96 -19.00
N LEU A 288 -12.53 -28.56 -17.81
CA LEU A 288 -11.15 -28.09 -17.56
C LEU A 288 -10.05 -29.14 -17.88
N GLY A 289 -10.43 -30.30 -18.44
CA GLY A 289 -9.57 -31.41 -18.81
C GLY A 289 -9.17 -32.27 -17.61
N PHE A 290 -8.69 -31.63 -16.55
CA PHE A 290 -8.28 -32.30 -15.32
C PHE A 290 -8.46 -31.36 -14.10
N ASP A 291 -8.95 -31.93 -13.00
CA ASP A 291 -8.95 -31.26 -11.69
C ASP A 291 -7.61 -31.53 -11.00
N VAL A 292 -6.73 -30.54 -11.00
CA VAL A 292 -5.38 -30.65 -10.41
C VAL A 292 -5.48 -30.94 -8.90
N GLY A 293 -6.48 -30.41 -8.19
CA GLY A 293 -6.67 -30.64 -6.76
C GLY A 293 -7.03 -32.08 -6.45
N GLN A 294 -7.92 -32.68 -7.24
CA GLN A 294 -8.24 -34.11 -7.13
C GLN A 294 -7.04 -34.99 -7.49
N LEU A 295 -6.27 -34.64 -8.52
CA LEU A 295 -5.07 -35.40 -8.90
C LEU A 295 -3.98 -35.37 -7.82
N LEU A 296 -3.75 -34.20 -7.21
CA LEU A 296 -2.83 -34.05 -6.08
C LEU A 296 -3.30 -34.88 -4.87
N THR A 297 -4.60 -34.79 -4.54
CA THR A 297 -5.22 -35.57 -3.47
C THR A 297 -5.09 -37.08 -3.73
N ALA A 298 -5.39 -37.54 -4.95
CA ALA A 298 -5.31 -38.95 -5.34
C ALA A 298 -3.87 -39.49 -5.29
N LYS A 299 -2.88 -38.63 -5.49
CA LYS A 299 -1.46 -38.96 -5.36
C LYS A 299 -0.89 -38.69 -3.96
N SER A 300 -1.74 -38.31 -2.99
CA SER A 300 -1.34 -37.99 -1.62
C SER A 300 -0.21 -36.97 -1.55
N TYR A 301 -0.26 -35.96 -2.43
CA TYR A 301 0.60 -34.79 -2.32
C TYR A 301 0.19 -33.97 -1.10
N ASP A 302 1.17 -33.50 -0.35
CA ASP A 302 1.04 -32.48 0.67
C ASP A 302 2.00 -31.34 0.35
N TRP A 303 2.06 -30.29 1.16
CA TRP A 303 2.95 -29.16 0.89
C TRP A 303 4.46 -29.49 0.94
N LYS A 304 4.84 -30.69 1.39
CA LYS A 304 6.24 -31.16 1.46
C LYS A 304 6.63 -32.06 0.29
N LYS A 305 5.67 -32.73 -0.34
CA LYS A 305 5.85 -33.64 -1.46
C LYS A 305 5.53 -32.97 -2.79
#